data_AF-Q1GLI6-F1
#
_entry.id   AF-Q1GLI6-F1
#
_cell.length_a   1.000
_cell.length_b   1.000
_cell.length_c   1.000
_cell.angle_alpha   90.00
_cell.angle_beta   90.00
_cell.angle_gamma   90.00
#
_symmetry.space_group_name_H-M   'P 1'
#
loop_
_entity.id
_entity.type
_entity.pdbx_description
1 polymer ?
#
loop_
_entity_poly.entity_id
_entity_poly.type
_entity_poly.pdbx_seq_one_letter_code
_entity_poly.pdbx_strand_id
1 'polypeptide(L)'
;MTPPQPDIEIRAELVRLIEGLDYFRTWRIAQLEATLPAGETLDLDTVVVPGSFFLDLYDQQSRKSDRKQILKEVQNWYAHTANEFHSFMKSGEQEVVQDINAFLARFRADIGFDFFSESGLIRKTMNKAVKRGKLVNDAEWYVLQEFVVDGTEGDFTREETTHIRHLISEYEGAQ
;
A
#
# COMPACT_ATOMS: atom_id res chain seq x y z
N MET A 1 -9.34 -32.35 -20.15
CA MET A 1 -8.62 -31.08 -20.35
C MET A 1 -7.94 -30.74 -19.05
N THR A 2 -6.61 -30.68 -19.04
CA THR A 2 -5.84 -30.26 -17.86
C THR A 2 -6.02 -28.75 -17.70
N PRO A 3 -6.36 -28.23 -16.51
CA PRO A 3 -6.45 -26.79 -16.30
C PRO A 3 -5.09 -26.14 -16.64
N PRO A 4 -5.07 -24.98 -17.32
CA PRO A 4 -3.83 -24.29 -17.64
C PRO A 4 -3.10 -23.95 -16.33
N GLN A 5 -1.88 -24.47 -16.18
CA GLN A 5 -1.04 -24.19 -15.01
C GLN A 5 -0.99 -22.67 -14.78
N PRO A 6 -1.26 -22.20 -13.56
CA PRO A 6 -1.10 -20.80 -13.24
C PRO A 6 0.34 -20.38 -13.51
N ASP A 7 0.49 -19.17 -14.05
CA ASP A 7 1.79 -18.55 -14.16
C ASP A 7 2.30 -18.35 -12.72
N ILE A 8 3.28 -19.17 -12.34
CA ILE A 8 3.70 -19.35 -10.94
C ILE A 8 4.09 -18.01 -10.32
N GLU A 9 4.74 -17.13 -11.10
CA GLU A 9 5.17 -15.81 -10.65
C GLU A 9 3.98 -14.88 -10.41
N ILE A 10 3.02 -14.83 -11.34
CA ILE A 10 1.83 -13.98 -11.21
C ILE A 10 0.97 -14.44 -10.04
N ARG A 11 0.81 -15.75 -9.85
CA ARG A 11 0.02 -16.29 -8.74
C ARG A 11 0.72 -16.07 -7.40
N ALA A 12 2.03 -16.27 -7.32
CA ALA A 12 2.78 -16.01 -6.10
C ALA A 12 2.69 -14.53 -5.69
N GLU A 13 2.83 -13.63 -6.66
CA GLU A 13 2.69 -12.20 -6.43
C GLU A 13 1.27 -11.82 -5.99
N LEU A 14 0.24 -12.38 -6.63
CA LEU A 14 -1.15 -12.19 -6.20
C LEU A 14 -1.35 -12.65 -4.76
N VAL A 15 -0.83 -13.84 -4.39
CA VAL A 15 -0.91 -14.38 -3.02
C VAL A 15 -0.24 -13.45 -2.01
N ARG A 16 0.93 -12.91 -2.34
CA ARG A 16 1.64 -11.93 -1.49
C ARG A 16 0.79 -10.68 -1.27
N LEU A 17 0.19 -10.13 -2.33
CA LEU A 17 -0.59 -8.89 -2.23
C LEU A 17 -1.93 -9.08 -1.51
N ILE A 18 -2.60 -10.23 -1.67
CA ILE A 18 -3.87 -10.49 -0.97
C ILE A 18 -3.66 -10.71 0.53
N GLU A 19 -2.51 -11.21 0.97
CA GLU A 19 -2.19 -11.33 2.39
C GLU A 19 -2.17 -9.95 3.08
N GLY A 20 -1.52 -8.97 2.44
CA GLY A 20 -1.57 -7.58 2.92
C GLY A 20 -2.98 -6.96 2.80
N LEU A 21 -3.75 -7.32 1.77
CA LEU A 21 -5.13 -6.83 1.61
C LEU A 21 -6.02 -7.31 2.76
N ASP A 22 -5.90 -8.59 3.14
CA ASP A 22 -6.66 -9.18 4.24
C ASP A 22 -6.21 -8.63 5.61
N TYR A 23 -4.91 -8.31 5.75
CA TYR A 23 -4.41 -7.59 6.93
C TYR A 23 -5.04 -6.21 7.06
N PHE A 24 -5.06 -5.42 5.98
CA PHE A 24 -5.74 -4.13 5.97
C PHE A 24 -7.24 -4.28 6.24
N ARG A 25 -7.90 -5.27 5.62
CA ARG A 25 -9.33 -5.54 5.82
C ARG A 25 -9.62 -5.76 7.31
N THR A 26 -8.79 -6.55 7.98
CA THR A 26 -8.93 -6.83 9.42
C THR A 26 -8.81 -5.55 10.25
N TRP A 27 -7.78 -4.74 9.99
CA TRP A 27 -7.63 -3.44 10.66
C TRP A 27 -8.82 -2.51 10.39
N ARG A 28 -9.30 -2.44 9.15
CA ARG A 28 -10.41 -1.56 8.77
C ARG A 28 -11.73 -1.98 9.41
N ILE A 29 -11.99 -3.29 9.51
CA ILE A 29 -13.15 -3.83 10.23
C ILE A 29 -13.08 -3.41 11.70
N ALA A 30 -11.94 -3.60 12.37
CA ALA A 30 -11.78 -3.24 13.77
C ALA A 30 -12.03 -1.74 14.04
N GLN A 31 -11.56 -0.87 13.13
CA GLN A 31 -11.82 0.57 13.19
C GLN A 31 -13.31 0.89 13.08
N LEU A 32 -14.01 0.26 12.13
CA LEU A 32 -15.44 0.48 11.94
C LEU A 32 -16.24 -0.04 13.14
N GLU A 33 -15.92 -1.25 13.63
CA GLU A 33 -16.55 -1.84 14.81
C GLU A 33 -16.40 -0.98 16.07
N ALA A 34 -15.24 -0.33 16.26
CA ALA A 34 -15.03 0.56 17.39
C ALA A 34 -15.92 1.82 17.36
N THR A 35 -16.42 2.18 16.17
CA THR A 35 -17.27 3.36 15.96
C THR A 35 -18.76 3.03 15.78
N LEU A 36 -19.12 1.75 15.73
CA LEU A 36 -20.50 1.31 15.51
C LEU A 36 -21.38 1.64 16.73
N PRO A 37 -22.59 2.18 16.50
CA PRO A 37 -23.59 2.31 17.55
C PRO A 37 -23.94 0.95 18.16
N ALA A 38 -24.28 0.95 19.45
CA ALA A 38 -24.69 -0.27 20.15
C ALA A 38 -25.90 -0.92 19.48
N GLY A 39 -25.74 -2.18 19.06
CA GLY A 39 -26.81 -2.98 18.43
C GLY A 39 -26.81 -2.93 16.90
N GLU A 40 -25.91 -2.18 16.26
CA GLU A 40 -25.70 -2.23 14.81
C GLU A 40 -24.64 -3.27 14.44
N THR A 41 -24.77 -3.86 13.25
CA THR A 41 -23.84 -4.86 12.70
C THR A 41 -23.21 -4.33 11.42
N LEU A 42 -21.89 -4.50 11.30
CA LEU A 42 -21.17 -4.12 10.09
C LEU A 42 -21.47 -5.11 8.96
N ASP A 43 -21.86 -4.61 7.80
CA ASP A 43 -21.87 -5.43 6.59
C ASP A 43 -20.44 -5.58 6.07
N LEU A 44 -19.83 -6.73 6.34
CA LEU A 44 -18.45 -7.04 5.98
C LEU A 44 -18.22 -7.05 4.46
N ASP A 45 -19.27 -7.20 3.64
CA ASP A 45 -19.14 -7.19 2.18
C ASP A 45 -18.91 -5.77 1.63
N THR A 46 -19.12 -4.73 2.45
CA THR A 46 -18.96 -3.32 2.07
C THR A 46 -17.59 -2.73 2.39
N VAL A 47 -16.75 -3.45 3.15
CA VAL A 47 -15.52 -2.88 3.74
C VAL A 47 -14.34 -2.96 2.77
N VAL A 48 -13.87 -4.17 2.46
CA VAL A 48 -12.77 -4.47 1.54
C VAL A 48 -13.01 -5.86 0.98
N VAL A 49 -12.97 -6.06 -0.32
CA VAL A 49 -13.20 -7.41 -0.87
C VAL A 49 -12.16 -8.40 -0.30
N PRO A 50 -12.57 -9.56 0.25
CA PRO A 50 -11.63 -10.54 0.80
C PRO A 50 -10.61 -11.02 -0.23
N GLY A 51 -9.38 -11.28 0.20
CA GLY A 51 -8.31 -11.78 -0.66
C GLY A 51 -8.67 -13.07 -1.41
N SER A 52 -9.43 -13.95 -0.75
CA SER A 52 -9.91 -15.20 -1.34
C SER A 52 -10.75 -15.00 -2.61
N PHE A 53 -11.52 -13.92 -2.68
CA PHE A 53 -12.33 -13.61 -3.87
C PHE A 53 -11.44 -13.38 -5.11
N PHE A 54 -10.34 -12.64 -4.96
CA PHE A 54 -9.41 -12.40 -6.06
C PHE A 54 -8.67 -13.68 -6.47
N LEU A 55 -8.32 -14.53 -5.50
CA LEU A 55 -7.68 -15.80 -5.77
C LEU A 55 -8.62 -16.77 -6.53
N ASP A 56 -9.87 -16.85 -6.11
CA ASP A 56 -10.89 -17.65 -6.78
C ASP A 56 -11.14 -17.14 -8.21
N LEU A 57 -11.26 -15.82 -8.39
CA LEU A 57 -11.39 -15.22 -9.71
C LEU A 57 -10.18 -15.55 -10.59
N TYR A 58 -8.96 -15.53 -10.03
CA TYR A 58 -7.72 -15.83 -10.75
C TYR A 58 -7.66 -17.27 -11.20
N ASP A 59 -7.97 -18.22 -10.31
CA ASP A 59 -7.92 -19.65 -10.57
C ASP A 59 -9.01 -20.08 -11.58
N GLN A 60 -10.10 -19.32 -11.72
CA GLN A 60 -11.12 -19.50 -12.75
C GLN A 60 -10.70 -19.02 -14.15
N GLN A 61 -9.69 -18.16 -14.27
CA GLN A 61 -9.27 -17.64 -15.57
C GLN A 61 -8.42 -18.65 -16.35
N SER A 62 -8.70 -18.77 -17.65
CA SER A 62 -7.92 -19.61 -18.56
C SER A 62 -6.80 -18.85 -19.28
N ARG A 63 -6.93 -17.53 -19.44
CA ARG A 63 -5.98 -16.69 -20.18
C ARG A 63 -5.03 -15.96 -19.22
N LYS A 64 -3.75 -15.93 -19.58
CA LYS A 64 -2.72 -15.19 -18.84
C LYS A 64 -2.99 -13.67 -18.79
N SER A 65 -3.59 -13.09 -19.82
CA SER A 65 -4.00 -11.67 -19.83
C SER A 65 -4.99 -11.34 -18.72
N ASP A 66 -5.98 -12.20 -18.55
CA ASP A 66 -7.10 -11.98 -17.63
C ASP A 66 -6.62 -12.19 -16.18
N ARG A 67 -5.74 -13.18 -15.97
CA ARG A 67 -4.97 -13.37 -14.73
C ARG A 67 -4.13 -12.14 -14.36
N LYS A 68 -3.45 -11.52 -15.33
CA LYS A 68 -2.70 -10.26 -15.11
C LYS A 68 -3.61 -9.10 -14.76
N GLN A 69 -4.81 -9.05 -15.31
CA GLN A 69 -5.77 -7.99 -15.00
C GLN A 69 -6.23 -8.08 -13.54
N ILE A 70 -6.42 -9.29 -13.00
CA ILE A 70 -6.77 -9.48 -11.59
C ILE A 70 -5.64 -9.02 -10.67
N LEU A 71 -4.39 -9.37 -10.98
CA LEU A 71 -3.23 -8.86 -10.24
C LEU A 71 -3.20 -7.31 -10.27
N LYS A 72 -3.43 -6.72 -11.43
CA LYS A 72 -3.49 -5.26 -11.58
C LYS A 72 -4.62 -4.63 -10.77
N GLU A 73 -5.77 -5.31 -10.64
CA GLU A 73 -6.87 -4.84 -9.82
C GLU A 73 -6.49 -4.76 -8.34
N VAL A 74 -5.81 -5.79 -7.82
CA VAL A 74 -5.29 -5.77 -6.45
C VAL A 74 -4.27 -4.66 -6.26
N GLN A 75 -3.35 -4.46 -7.22
CA GLN A 75 -2.39 -3.35 -7.18
C GLN A 75 -3.08 -1.97 -7.22
N ASN A 76 -4.14 -1.81 -8.03
CA ASN A 76 -4.93 -0.57 -8.07
C ASN A 76 -5.57 -0.29 -6.72
N TRP A 77 -6.01 -1.31 -5.99
CA TRP A 77 -6.54 -1.15 -4.65
C TRP A 77 -5.51 -0.52 -3.71
N TYR A 78 -4.26 -1.02 -3.70
CA TYR A 78 -3.17 -0.41 -2.93
C TYR A 78 -2.93 1.04 -3.37
N ALA A 79 -2.98 1.33 -4.67
CA ALA A 79 -2.85 2.69 -5.20
C ALA A 79 -3.95 3.62 -4.69
N HIS A 80 -5.21 3.18 -4.66
CA HIS A 80 -6.32 3.98 -4.16
C HIS A 80 -6.19 4.25 -2.67
N THR A 81 -6.01 3.21 -1.86
CA THR A 81 -5.85 3.32 -0.40
C THR A 81 -4.65 4.18 -0.01
N ALA A 82 -3.53 4.04 -0.73
CA ALA A 82 -2.34 4.86 -0.48
C ALA A 82 -2.59 6.36 -0.73
N ASN A 83 -3.37 6.70 -1.76
CA ASN A 83 -3.74 8.09 -2.00
C ASN A 83 -4.67 8.63 -0.90
N GLU A 84 -5.57 7.82 -0.36
CA GLU A 84 -6.43 8.19 0.77
C GLU A 84 -5.60 8.42 2.03
N PHE A 85 -4.73 7.47 2.38
CA PHE A 85 -3.78 7.63 3.50
C PHE A 85 -2.95 8.90 3.34
N HIS A 86 -2.38 9.15 2.16
CA HIS A 86 -1.63 10.37 1.92
C HIS A 86 -2.47 11.64 2.09
N SER A 87 -3.76 11.61 1.70
CA SER A 87 -4.67 12.72 1.94
C SER A 87 -4.93 12.94 3.44
N PHE A 88 -5.18 11.86 4.20
CA PHE A 88 -5.39 11.94 5.64
C PHE A 88 -4.12 12.38 6.39
N MET A 89 -2.95 11.87 6.02
CA MET A 89 -1.68 12.30 6.62
C MET A 89 -1.38 13.78 6.35
N LYS A 90 -1.87 14.34 5.24
CA LYS A 90 -1.63 15.73 4.86
C LYS A 90 -2.55 16.73 5.56
N SER A 91 -3.82 16.37 5.77
CA SER A 91 -4.85 17.33 6.23
C SER A 91 -5.86 16.76 7.23
N GLY A 92 -5.65 15.52 7.69
CA GLY A 92 -6.48 14.86 8.68
C GLY A 92 -6.14 15.27 10.11
N GLU A 93 -6.97 14.82 11.04
CA GLU A 93 -6.75 15.01 12.47
C GLU A 93 -5.54 14.21 12.95
N GLN A 94 -4.82 14.74 13.95
CA GLN A 94 -3.58 14.12 14.43
C GLN A 94 -3.75 12.67 14.87
N GLU A 95 -4.88 12.33 15.50
CA GLU A 95 -5.20 10.96 15.91
C GLU A 95 -5.32 10.02 14.71
N VAL A 96 -5.97 10.44 13.63
CA VAL A 96 -6.09 9.69 12.37
C VAL A 96 -4.72 9.49 11.73
N VAL A 97 -3.87 10.53 11.72
CA VAL A 97 -2.51 10.43 11.19
C VAL A 97 -1.67 9.44 12.00
N GLN A 98 -1.77 9.48 13.33
CA GLN A 98 -1.04 8.55 14.22
C GLN A 98 -1.49 7.10 14.03
N ASP A 99 -2.80 6.88 13.90
CA ASP A 99 -3.34 5.53 13.69
C ASP A 99 -2.93 4.95 12.33
N ILE A 100 -2.95 5.76 11.26
CA ILE A 100 -2.44 5.37 9.94
C ILE A 100 -0.94 5.02 10.01
N ASN A 101 -0.12 5.84 10.65
CA ASN A 101 1.32 5.56 10.77
C ASN A 101 1.58 4.30 11.60
N ALA A 102 0.82 4.09 12.68
CA ALA A 102 0.91 2.87 13.48
C ALA A 102 0.49 1.62 12.69
N PHE A 103 -0.56 1.73 11.87
CA PHE A 103 -0.97 0.68 10.95
C PHE A 103 0.15 0.36 9.94
N LEU A 104 0.71 1.36 9.26
CA LEU A 104 1.74 1.16 8.24
C LEU A 104 3.00 0.51 8.81
N ALA A 105 3.42 0.92 10.01
CA ALA A 105 4.54 0.30 10.71
C ALA A 105 4.29 -1.17 11.05
N ARG A 106 3.09 -1.51 11.54
CA ARG A 106 2.72 -2.91 11.86
C ARG A 106 2.55 -3.76 10.61
N PHE A 107 1.91 -3.22 9.58
CA PHE A 107 1.76 -3.86 8.28
C PHE A 107 3.11 -4.32 7.75
N ARG A 108 4.11 -3.43 7.76
CA ARG A 108 5.47 -3.76 7.33
C ARG A 108 6.08 -4.90 8.15
N ALA A 109 5.97 -4.80 9.48
CA ALA A 109 6.55 -5.79 10.39
C ALA A 109 5.93 -7.19 10.22
N ASP A 110 4.61 -7.25 9.99
CA ASP A 110 3.87 -8.52 9.94
C ASP A 110 3.84 -9.13 8.53
N ILE A 111 3.78 -8.31 7.47
CA ILE A 111 3.61 -8.76 6.07
C ILE A 111 4.95 -8.81 5.31
N GLY A 112 5.95 -8.04 5.73
CA GLY A 112 7.29 -8.08 5.16
C GLY A 112 7.49 -7.28 3.86
N PHE A 113 6.56 -6.39 3.51
CA PHE A 113 6.74 -5.37 2.46
C PHE A 113 6.08 -4.04 2.83
N ASP A 114 6.48 -2.97 2.15
CA ASP A 114 5.99 -1.61 2.38
C ASP A 114 4.66 -1.35 1.64
N PHE A 115 3.63 -0.87 2.35
CA PHE A 115 2.30 -0.66 1.75
C PHE A 115 2.35 0.28 0.53
N PHE A 116 3.18 1.33 0.59
CA PHE A 116 3.29 2.31 -0.49
C PHE A 116 4.12 1.85 -1.68
N SER A 117 4.97 0.83 -1.58
CA SER A 117 5.76 0.35 -2.74
C SER A 117 4.84 -0.20 -3.83
N GLU A 118 3.85 -0.98 -3.41
CA GLU A 118 2.87 -1.64 -4.29
C GLU A 118 1.86 -0.67 -4.92
N SER A 119 1.75 0.53 -4.37
CA SER A 119 0.81 1.56 -4.79
C SER A 119 1.33 2.44 -5.94
N GLY A 120 2.63 2.37 -6.24
CA GLY A 120 3.33 3.32 -7.13
C GLY A 120 3.43 4.76 -6.58
N LEU A 121 2.92 5.01 -5.37
CA LEU A 121 2.91 6.32 -4.74
C LEU A 121 4.33 6.81 -4.42
N ILE A 122 5.24 5.93 -4.00
CA ILE A 122 6.64 6.27 -3.71
C ILE A 122 7.27 6.93 -4.95
N ARG A 123 7.16 6.31 -6.13
CA ARG A 123 7.71 6.85 -7.38
C ARG A 123 7.08 8.18 -7.77
N LYS A 124 5.77 8.32 -7.59
CA LYS A 124 5.05 9.57 -7.86
C LYS A 124 5.48 10.69 -6.91
N THR A 125 5.63 10.41 -5.63
CA THR A 125 6.05 11.37 -4.60
C THR A 125 7.51 11.78 -4.80
N MET A 126 8.40 10.82 -5.08
CA MET A 126 9.78 11.08 -5.46
C MET A 126 9.87 12.04 -6.64
N ASN A 127 9.20 11.73 -7.76
CA ASN A 127 9.25 12.57 -8.97
C ASN A 127 8.82 14.02 -8.68
N LYS A 128 7.83 14.21 -7.81
CA LYS A 128 7.38 15.55 -7.38
C LYS A 128 8.41 16.24 -6.49
N ALA A 129 8.99 15.53 -5.52
CA ALA A 129 10.00 16.05 -4.61
C ALA A 129 11.28 16.45 -5.35
N VAL A 130 11.80 15.57 -6.21
CA VAL A 130 12.96 15.82 -7.10
C VAL A 130 12.73 17.05 -7.97
N LYS A 131 11.56 17.13 -8.65
CA LYS A 131 11.23 18.28 -9.50
C LYS A 131 11.20 19.59 -8.74
N ARG A 132 10.80 19.57 -7.46
CA ARG A 132 10.75 20.77 -6.59
C ARG A 132 12.06 21.04 -5.88
N GLY A 133 12.96 20.06 -5.79
CA GLY A 133 14.18 20.11 -4.99
C GLY A 133 13.95 20.15 -3.49
N LYS A 134 12.75 19.79 -2.99
CA LYS A 134 12.43 19.74 -1.55
C LYS A 134 11.19 18.92 -1.24
N LEU A 135 11.11 18.44 0.00
CA LEU A 135 9.86 17.96 0.61
C LEU A 135 9.07 19.14 1.16
N VAL A 136 7.74 19.07 1.08
CA VAL A 136 6.89 20.21 1.47
C VAL A 136 5.98 19.94 2.67
N ASN A 137 5.89 18.69 3.14
CA ASN A 137 5.11 18.31 4.32
C ASN A 137 5.51 16.91 4.84
N ASP A 138 5.07 16.60 6.06
CA ASP A 138 5.32 15.33 6.74
C ASP A 138 4.76 14.13 5.97
N ALA A 139 3.66 14.30 5.22
CA ALA A 139 3.09 13.20 4.43
C ALA A 139 4.00 12.79 3.25
N GLU A 140 4.73 13.72 2.65
CA GLU A 140 5.75 13.40 1.64
C GLU A 140 7.02 12.81 2.27
N TRP A 141 7.41 13.34 3.44
CA TRP A 141 8.51 12.78 4.22
C TRP A 141 8.24 11.34 4.61
N TYR A 142 7.08 11.04 5.20
CA TYR A 142 6.72 9.71 5.66
C TYR A 142 6.71 8.68 4.51
N VAL A 143 6.07 9.02 3.37
CA VAL A 143 6.06 8.16 2.16
C VAL A 143 7.47 7.84 1.65
N LEU A 144 8.41 8.79 1.72
CA LEU A 144 9.78 8.60 1.22
C LEU A 144 10.73 8.03 2.29
N GLN A 145 10.44 8.25 3.57
CA GLN A 145 11.18 7.66 4.69
C GLN A 145 10.93 6.16 4.74
N GLU A 146 9.70 5.69 4.56
CA GLU A 146 9.40 4.26 4.48
C GLU A 146 10.23 3.56 3.40
N PHE A 147 10.41 4.22 2.25
CA PHE A 147 11.30 3.76 1.18
C PHE A 147 12.78 3.75 1.59
N VAL A 148 13.29 4.79 2.25
CA VAL A 148 14.72 4.87 2.57
C VAL A 148 15.15 3.86 3.64
N VAL A 149 14.23 3.46 4.52
CA VAL A 149 14.52 2.55 5.63
C VAL A 149 14.75 1.11 5.14
N ASP A 150 13.90 0.53 4.29
CA ASP A 150 14.12 -0.84 3.75
C ASP A 150 13.69 -1.03 2.27
N GLY A 151 13.67 0.04 1.47
CA GLY A 151 13.32 -0.04 0.06
C GLY A 151 14.16 -1.09 -0.68
N THR A 152 13.48 -2.05 -1.29
CA THR A 152 14.10 -3.07 -2.14
C THR A 152 14.89 -2.42 -3.28
N GLU A 153 16.18 -2.77 -3.41
CA GLU A 153 17.12 -2.23 -4.42
C GLU A 153 16.65 -2.34 -5.89
N GLY A 154 15.52 -3.00 -6.15
CA GLY A 154 14.94 -3.17 -7.50
C GLY A 154 14.10 -1.98 -8.00
N ASP A 155 13.58 -1.14 -7.11
CA ASP A 155 12.57 -0.14 -7.52
C ASP A 155 13.14 1.22 -7.89
N PHE A 156 14.37 1.56 -7.52
CA PHE A 156 15.00 2.86 -7.82
C PHE A 156 16.50 2.74 -8.00
N THR A 157 17.10 3.63 -8.79
CA THR A 157 18.56 3.64 -8.96
C THR A 157 19.27 4.12 -7.69
N ARG A 158 20.58 3.87 -7.61
CA ARG A 158 21.42 4.36 -6.50
C ARG A 158 21.43 5.89 -6.44
N GLU A 159 21.42 6.55 -7.59
CA GLU A 159 21.34 8.00 -7.71
C GLU A 159 20.00 8.53 -7.18
N GLU A 160 18.88 7.91 -7.59
CA GLU A 160 17.55 8.23 -7.09
C GLU A 160 17.48 8.08 -5.56
N THR A 161 18.00 6.97 -5.04
CA THR A 161 18.03 6.69 -3.59
C THR A 161 18.88 7.71 -2.82
N THR A 162 20.05 8.09 -3.35
CA THR A 162 20.93 9.09 -2.74
C THR A 162 20.26 10.46 -2.70
N HIS A 163 19.57 10.83 -3.79
CA HIS A 163 18.86 12.10 -3.87
C HIS A 163 17.68 12.16 -2.90
N ILE A 164 16.91 11.07 -2.74
CA ILE A 164 15.83 11.00 -1.75
C ILE A 164 16.37 11.19 -0.33
N ARG A 165 17.45 10.48 0.04
CA ARG A 165 18.06 10.61 1.38
C ARG A 165 18.48 12.05 1.67
N HIS A 166 19.03 12.73 0.67
CA HIS A 166 19.38 14.14 0.80
C HIS A 166 18.15 15.02 1.06
N LEU A 167 17.08 14.86 0.28
CA LEU A 167 15.83 15.62 0.45
C LEU A 167 15.16 15.37 1.80
N ILE A 168 15.21 14.13 2.32
CA ILE A 168 14.73 13.77 3.66
C ILE A 168 15.55 14.48 4.73
N SER A 169 16.88 14.39 4.65
CA SER A 169 17.77 15.02 5.62
C SER A 169 17.64 16.55 5.64
N GLU A 170 17.46 17.18 4.47
CA GLU A 170 17.20 18.62 4.39
C GLU A 170 15.87 19.02 5.02
N TYR A 171 14.83 18.19 4.87
CA TYR A 171 13.54 18.42 5.48
C TYR A 171 13.60 18.30 7.01
N GLU A 172 14.21 17.22 7.52
CA GLU A 172 14.40 16.98 8.96
C GLU A 172 15.25 18.08 9.61
N GLY A 173 16.30 18.56 8.93
CA GLY A 173 17.15 19.63 9.43
C GLY A 173 16.52 21.04 9.38
N ALA A 174 15.37 21.19 8.72
CA ALA A 174 14.63 22.44 8.62
C ALA A 174 13.44 22.55 9.59
N GLN A 175 13.14 21.49 10.36
CA GLN A 175 12.16 21.49 11.44
C GLN A 175 12.77 21.99 12.76
#